data_AF-A0A7J2YUR8-F1
#
_entry.id   AF-A0A7J2YUR8-F1
#
_cell.length_a   1.000
_cell.length_b   1.000
_cell.length_c   1.000
_cell.angle_alpha   90.00
_cell.angle_beta   90.00
_cell.angle_gamma   90.00
#
_symmetry.space_group_name_H-M   'P 1'
#
loop_
_entity.id
_entity.type
_entity.pdbx_description
1 polymer ?
#
loop_
_entity_poly.entity_id
_entity_poly.type
_entity_poly.pdbx_seq_one_letter_code
_entity_poly.pdbx_strand_id
1 'polypeptide(L)'
;MLSFDRELKRESEKFDTMVSKVEGSYNTADVSYRKAESLENKIGPIEEQLGSLNQSVESMSQAITEKLAENTQNNTTVLSGLTGLEAKLKDIETTQEALRTKIATFEEQIQKLATTPPPQPQVQTEVVLPPIPIKRDKALAALTETEIAVLEMLSKEGPKTAPEIKERVHLSREHTARLMKKLYEDGYLEREAGRIPFRYSIKKEMEALLQKVEGPAAT
;
A
#
# COMPACT_ATOMS: atom_id res chain seq x y z
N MET A 1 -111.45 34.53 34.06
CA MET A 1 -110.47 33.64 34.72
C MET A 1 -110.10 32.43 33.86
N LEU A 2 -111.04 31.67 33.28
CA LEU A 2 -110.72 30.48 32.47
C LEU A 2 -109.75 30.70 31.28
N SER A 3 -109.72 31.89 30.66
CA SER A 3 -108.83 32.18 29.53
C SER A 3 -107.37 32.33 29.94
N PHE A 4 -107.10 32.80 31.15
CA PHE A 4 -105.75 33.00 31.68
C PHE A 4 -105.09 31.66 32.02
N ASP A 5 -105.81 30.75 32.69
CA ASP A 5 -105.29 29.41 33.01
C ASP A 5 -104.97 28.59 31.76
N ARG A 6 -105.77 28.75 30.69
CA ARG A 6 -105.52 28.07 29.42
C ARG A 6 -104.26 28.59 28.72
N GLU A 7 -103.98 29.88 28.83
CA GLU A 7 -102.77 30.48 28.27
C GLU A 7 -101.54 30.14 29.12
N LEU A 8 -101.66 30.17 30.45
CA LEU A 8 -100.61 29.74 31.38
C LEU A 8 -100.19 28.29 31.13
N LYS A 9 -101.16 27.40 30.88
CA LYS A 9 -100.88 26.00 30.53
C LYS A 9 -100.13 25.88 29.20
N ARG A 10 -100.49 26.67 28.19
CA ARG A 10 -99.77 26.69 26.89
C ARG A 10 -98.35 27.21 27.05
N GLU A 11 -98.13 28.22 27.89
CA GLU A 11 -96.78 28.71 28.17
C GLU A 11 -95.95 27.67 28.92
N SER A 12 -96.54 26.96 29.89
CA SER A 12 -95.87 25.83 30.57
C SER A 12 -95.45 24.74 29.59
N GLU A 13 -96.35 24.31 28.70
CA GLU A 13 -96.03 23.29 27.68
C GLU A 13 -94.91 23.77 26.73
N LYS A 14 -94.92 25.05 26.33
CA LYS A 14 -93.81 25.63 25.54
C LYS A 14 -92.50 25.63 26.32
N PHE A 15 -92.53 25.96 27.61
CA PHE A 15 -91.36 25.94 28.47
C PHE A 15 -90.78 24.53 28.59
N ASP A 16 -91.61 23.51 28.83
CA ASP A 16 -91.16 22.11 28.92
C ASP A 16 -90.51 21.63 27.62
N THR A 17 -91.06 22.02 26.46
CA THR A 17 -90.43 21.71 25.17
C THR A 17 -89.10 22.43 24.96
N MET A 18 -88.96 23.64 25.51
CA MET A 18 -87.71 24.40 25.46
C MET A 18 -86.66 23.75 26.35
N VAL A 19 -87.02 23.38 27.58
CA VAL A 19 -86.14 22.66 28.51
C VAL A 19 -85.67 21.35 27.89
N SER A 20 -86.58 20.53 27.34
CA SER A 20 -86.23 19.27 26.69
C SER A 20 -85.25 19.45 25.52
N LYS A 21 -85.42 20.52 24.73
CA LYS A 21 -84.49 20.85 23.62
C LYS A 21 -83.14 21.31 24.13
N VAL A 22 -83.10 22.11 25.19
CA VAL A 22 -81.86 22.60 25.81
C VAL A 22 -81.08 21.43 26.42
N GLU A 23 -81.74 20.53 27.13
CA GLU A 23 -81.12 19.32 27.69
C GLU A 23 -80.58 18.39 26.61
N GLY A 24 -81.35 18.15 25.54
CA GLY A 24 -80.89 17.37 24.39
C GLY A 24 -79.66 18.00 23.70
N SER A 25 -79.66 19.33 23.55
CA SER A 25 -78.52 20.08 23.02
C SER A 25 -77.31 19.99 23.95
N TYR A 26 -77.50 20.16 25.26
CA TYR A 26 -76.44 20.06 26.26
C TYR A 26 -75.79 18.67 26.26
N ASN A 27 -76.58 17.60 26.27
CA ASN A 27 -76.04 16.23 26.22
C ASN A 27 -75.24 15.97 24.95
N THR A 28 -75.70 16.49 23.80
CA THR A 28 -74.98 16.38 22.53
C THR A 28 -73.68 17.19 22.56
N ALA A 29 -73.68 18.38 23.17
CA ALA A 29 -72.50 19.21 23.35
C ALA A 29 -71.50 18.55 24.31
N ASP A 30 -71.94 17.95 25.41
CA ASP A 30 -71.07 17.25 26.36
C ASP A 30 -70.37 16.05 25.72
N VAL A 31 -71.11 15.20 24.99
CA VAL A 31 -70.52 14.06 24.27
C VAL A 31 -69.49 14.52 23.24
N SER A 32 -69.78 15.58 22.49
CA SER A 32 -68.83 16.12 21.51
C SER A 32 -67.61 16.76 22.16
N TYR A 33 -67.77 17.42 23.32
CA TYR A 33 -66.67 17.96 24.12
C TYR A 33 -65.75 16.86 24.63
N ARG A 34 -66.30 15.78 25.21
CA ARG A 34 -65.52 14.62 25.67
C ARG A 34 -64.75 13.95 24.54
N LYS A 35 -65.35 13.87 23.36
CA LYS A 35 -64.68 13.34 22.17
C LYS A 35 -63.53 14.25 21.72
N ALA A 36 -63.72 15.57 21.73
CA ALA A 36 -62.68 16.54 21.40
C ALA A 36 -61.51 16.47 22.40
N GLU A 37 -61.80 16.43 23.70
CA GLU A 37 -60.82 16.26 24.78
C GLU A 37 -60.00 14.96 24.60
N SER A 38 -60.67 13.86 24.23
CA SER A 38 -59.96 12.60 23.94
C SER A 38 -59.07 12.69 22.70
N LEU A 39 -59.41 13.50 21.71
CA LEU A 39 -58.60 13.68 20.50
C LEU A 39 -57.39 14.58 20.79
N GLU A 40 -57.59 15.66 21.56
CA GLU A 40 -56.52 16.56 21.98
C GLU A 40 -55.46 15.82 22.80
N ASN A 41 -55.86 14.96 23.73
CA ASN A 41 -54.93 14.10 24.47
C ASN A 41 -54.12 13.12 23.59
N LYS A 42 -54.61 12.79 22.39
CA LYS A 42 -53.90 11.92 21.44
C LYS A 42 -53.00 12.70 20.49
N ILE A 43 -53.25 13.99 20.26
CA ILE A 43 -52.51 14.77 19.27
C ILE A 43 -51.09 15.08 19.74
N GLY A 44 -50.92 15.45 21.03
CA GLY A 44 -49.61 15.80 21.59
C GLY A 44 -48.56 14.69 21.41
N PRO A 45 -48.84 13.43 21.80
CA PRO A 45 -47.89 12.33 21.58
C PRO A 45 -47.58 12.08 20.10
N ILE A 46 -48.54 12.30 19.20
CA ILE A 46 -48.32 12.16 17.75
C ILE A 46 -47.38 13.26 17.26
N GLU A 47 -47.56 14.51 17.72
CA GLU A 47 -46.67 15.63 17.38
C GLU A 47 -45.24 15.40 17.87
N GLU A 48 -45.07 14.89 19.10
CA GLU A 48 -43.76 14.51 19.64
C GLU A 48 -43.11 13.38 18.83
N GLN A 49 -43.89 12.34 18.51
CA GLN A 49 -43.41 11.24 17.65
C GLN A 49 -42.99 11.74 16.27
N LEU A 50 -43.78 12.64 15.67
CA LEU A 50 -43.48 13.23 14.37
C LEU A 50 -42.20 14.07 14.42
N GLY A 51 -42.00 14.85 15.49
CA GLY A 51 -40.77 15.61 15.71
C GLY A 51 -39.55 14.70 15.84
N SER A 52 -39.64 13.62 16.62
CA SER A 52 -38.56 12.64 16.78
C SER A 52 -38.23 11.92 15.46
N LEU A 53 -39.26 11.57 14.68
CA LEU A 53 -39.09 10.94 13.38
C LEU A 53 -38.42 11.89 12.40
N ASN A 54 -38.81 13.16 12.38
CA ASN A 54 -38.23 14.16 11.51
C ASN A 54 -36.74 14.37 11.83
N GLN A 55 -36.39 14.47 13.11
CA GLN A 55 -34.99 14.57 13.55
C GLN A 55 -34.18 13.32 13.16
N SER A 56 -34.78 12.12 13.30
CA SER A 56 -34.15 10.87 12.88
C SER A 56 -33.90 10.83 11.37
N VAL A 57 -34.87 11.25 10.55
CA VAL A 57 -34.74 11.33 9.09
C VAL A 57 -33.64 12.31 8.70
N GLU A 58 -33.57 13.47 9.35
CA GLU A 58 -32.54 14.47 9.08
C GLU A 58 -31.13 13.94 9.42
N SER A 59 -30.96 13.31 10.57
CA SER A 59 -29.68 12.67 10.95
C SER A 59 -29.28 11.55 9.98
N MET A 60 -30.23 10.74 9.53
CA MET A 60 -29.98 9.68 8.56
C MET A 60 -29.60 10.23 7.19
N SER A 61 -30.30 11.28 6.73
CA SER A 61 -29.97 11.97 5.48
C SER A 61 -28.56 12.54 5.51
N GLN A 62 -28.16 13.19 6.61
CA GLN A 62 -26.80 13.72 6.78
C GLN A 62 -25.75 12.60 6.73
N ALA A 63 -25.98 11.50 7.44
CA ALA A 63 -25.07 10.35 7.43
C ALA A 63 -24.97 9.68 6.06
N ILE A 64 -26.07 9.59 5.30
CA ILE A 64 -26.06 9.07 3.93
C ILE A 64 -25.24 9.99 3.01
N THR A 65 -25.45 11.30 3.10
CA THR A 65 -24.71 12.28 2.30
C THR A 65 -23.21 12.23 2.59
N GLU A 66 -22.82 12.14 3.86
CA GLU A 66 -21.42 12.03 4.29
C GLU A 66 -20.77 10.74 3.76
N LYS A 67 -21.42 9.59 3.96
CA LYS A 67 -20.91 8.30 3.45
C LYS A 67 -20.82 8.27 1.92
N LEU A 68 -21.75 8.91 1.22
CA LEU A 68 -21.71 8.99 -0.23
C LEU A 68 -20.54 9.86 -0.72
N ALA A 69 -20.26 10.98 -0.04
CA ALA A 69 -19.13 11.83 -0.34
C ALA A 69 -17.80 11.10 -0.10
N GLU A 70 -17.65 10.42 1.04
CA GLU A 70 -16.47 9.63 1.35
C GLU A 70 -16.24 8.51 0.32
N ASN A 71 -17.29 7.77 -0.03
CA ASN A 71 -17.20 6.71 -1.03
C ASN A 71 -16.82 7.26 -2.42
N THR A 72 -17.35 8.41 -2.81
CA THR A 72 -17.00 9.07 -4.07
C THR A 72 -15.52 9.48 -4.10
N GLN A 73 -15.02 10.03 -3.00
CA GLN A 73 -13.60 10.38 -2.86
C GLN A 73 -12.72 9.13 -2.92
N ASN A 74 -13.06 8.09 -2.17
CA ASN A 74 -12.34 6.82 -2.18
C ASN A 74 -12.29 6.22 -3.59
N ASN A 75 -13.42 6.17 -4.31
CA ASN A 75 -13.45 5.69 -5.69
C ASN A 75 -12.58 6.54 -6.62
N THR A 76 -12.55 7.86 -6.45
CA THR A 76 -11.68 8.75 -7.24
C THR A 76 -10.21 8.46 -6.97
N THR A 77 -9.81 8.26 -5.71
CA THR A 77 -8.43 7.90 -5.36
C THR A 77 -8.04 6.54 -5.94
N VAL A 78 -8.91 5.53 -5.84
CA VAL A 78 -8.70 4.20 -6.43
C VAL A 78 -8.55 4.31 -7.95
N LEU A 79 -9.43 5.07 -8.62
CA LEU A 79 -9.37 5.28 -10.06
C LEU A 79 -8.05 5.93 -10.47
N SER A 80 -7.60 6.96 -9.74
CA SER A 80 -6.32 7.62 -10.00
C SER A 80 -5.10 6.69 -9.76
N GLY A 81 -5.20 5.80 -8.77
CA GLY A 81 -4.19 4.77 -8.54
C GLY A 81 -4.16 3.73 -9.67
N LEU A 82 -5.34 3.36 -10.18
CA LEU A 82 -5.47 2.39 -11.28
C LEU A 82 -4.90 2.95 -12.58
N THR A 83 -5.19 4.21 -12.93
CA THR A 83 -4.63 4.86 -14.12
C THR A 83 -3.11 5.02 -14.01
N GLY A 84 -2.60 5.31 -12.81
CA GLY A 84 -1.17 5.33 -12.54
C GLY A 84 -0.50 3.96 -12.72
N LEU A 85 -1.18 2.88 -12.29
CA LEU A 85 -0.69 1.51 -12.49
C LEU A 85 -0.74 1.08 -13.96
N GLU A 86 -1.80 1.45 -14.67
CA GLU A 86 -1.93 1.23 -16.12
C GLU A 86 -0.79 1.88 -16.90
N ALA A 87 -0.44 3.13 -16.55
CA ALA A 87 0.69 3.82 -17.16
C ALA A 87 2.03 3.09 -16.91
N LYS A 88 2.26 2.59 -15.68
CA LYS A 88 3.45 1.79 -15.35
C LYS A 88 3.48 0.45 -16.07
N LEU A 89 2.33 -0.22 -16.21
CA LEU A 89 2.24 -1.47 -16.96
C LEU A 89 2.61 -1.26 -18.43
N LYS A 90 2.12 -0.17 -19.04
CA LYS A 90 2.48 0.19 -20.42
C LYS A 90 3.98 0.47 -20.58
N ASP A 91 4.61 1.13 -19.60
CA ASP A 91 6.06 1.36 -19.60
C ASP A 91 6.86 0.05 -19.41
N ILE A 92 6.37 -0.87 -18.59
CA ILE A 92 6.95 -2.21 -18.45
C ILE A 92 6.82 -2.99 -19.76
N GLU A 93 5.67 -2.91 -20.43
CA GLU A 93 5.46 -3.59 -21.71
C GLU A 93 6.40 -3.06 -22.80
N THR A 94 6.58 -1.74 -22.91
CA THR A 94 7.53 -1.15 -23.86
C THR A 94 8.98 -1.52 -23.55
N THR A 95 9.36 -1.52 -22.27
CA THR A 95 10.72 -1.94 -21.85
C THR A 95 10.95 -3.43 -22.07
N GLN A 96 9.94 -4.28 -21.87
CA GLN A 96 10.01 -5.71 -22.16
C GLN A 96 10.22 -5.96 -23.66
N GLU A 97 9.51 -5.25 -24.52
CA GLU A 97 9.68 -5.36 -25.98
C GLU A 97 11.07 -4.87 -26.42
N ALA A 98 11.56 -3.78 -25.83
CA ALA A 98 12.91 -3.28 -26.07
C ALA A 98 14.01 -4.28 -25.60
N LEU A 99 13.77 -4.99 -24.50
CA LEU A 99 14.70 -6.04 -24.04
C LEU A 99 14.65 -7.28 -24.93
N ARG A 100 13.46 -7.71 -25.37
CA ARG A 100 13.29 -8.82 -26.32
C ARG A 100 14.03 -8.58 -27.62
N THR A 101 13.87 -7.39 -28.20
CA THR A 101 14.58 -7.02 -29.44
C THR A 101 16.09 -7.02 -29.23
N LYS A 102 16.61 -6.49 -28.12
CA LYS A 102 18.05 -6.57 -27.79
C LYS A 102 18.54 -8.02 -27.63
N ILE A 103 17.79 -8.88 -26.95
CA ILE A 103 18.13 -10.30 -26.80
C ILE A 103 18.21 -10.96 -28.18
N ALA A 104 17.22 -10.76 -29.04
CA ALA A 104 17.23 -11.30 -30.41
C ALA A 104 18.47 -10.82 -31.19
N THR A 105 18.85 -9.54 -31.08
CA THR A 105 20.07 -9.04 -31.73
C THR A 105 21.35 -9.67 -31.16
N PHE A 106 21.40 -9.94 -29.85
CA PHE A 106 22.54 -10.63 -29.25
C PHE A 106 22.60 -12.10 -29.65
N GLU A 107 21.45 -12.79 -29.71
CA GLU A 107 21.37 -14.16 -30.21
C GLU A 107 21.85 -14.24 -31.67
N GLU A 108 21.44 -13.30 -32.53
CA GLU A 108 21.97 -13.22 -33.90
C GLU A 108 23.49 -12.99 -33.95
N GLN A 109 24.02 -12.10 -33.09
CA GLN A 109 25.47 -11.86 -33.01
C GLN A 109 26.22 -13.12 -32.55
N ILE A 110 25.70 -13.82 -31.54
CA ILE A 110 26.27 -15.08 -31.04
C ILE A 110 26.21 -16.16 -32.13
N GLN A 111 25.08 -16.28 -32.85
CA GLN A 111 24.94 -17.23 -33.93
C GLN A 111 25.93 -16.94 -35.06
N LYS A 112 26.11 -15.66 -35.45
CA LYS A 112 27.11 -15.24 -36.47
C LYS A 112 28.56 -15.50 -36.04
N LEU A 113 28.86 -15.40 -34.74
CA LEU A 113 30.16 -15.79 -34.17
C LEU A 113 30.33 -17.32 -34.13
N ALA A 114 29.23 -18.07 -33.99
CA ALA A 114 29.22 -19.53 -34.00
C ALA A 114 29.24 -20.15 -35.41
N THR A 115 28.74 -19.45 -36.44
CA THR A 115 28.78 -19.91 -37.85
C THR A 115 30.04 -19.50 -38.62
N THR A 116 31.00 -18.79 -38.01
CA THR A 116 32.35 -18.73 -38.59
C THR A 116 32.91 -20.16 -38.66
N PRO A 117 33.26 -20.69 -39.86
CA PRO A 117 33.72 -22.06 -40.00
C PRO A 117 34.95 -22.31 -39.11
N PRO A 118 35.10 -23.50 -38.51
CA PRO A 118 36.39 -23.87 -37.93
C PRO A 118 37.44 -23.80 -39.04
N PRO A 119 38.55 -23.04 -38.88
CA PRO A 119 39.72 -23.31 -39.66
C PRO A 119 40.13 -24.75 -39.35
N GLN A 120 40.23 -25.56 -40.39
CA GLN A 120 40.68 -26.94 -40.32
C GLN A 120 41.96 -27.05 -39.47
N PRO A 121 42.14 -28.14 -38.70
CA PRO A 121 43.38 -28.36 -37.98
C PRO A 121 44.50 -28.69 -38.98
N GLN A 122 45.20 -27.65 -39.46
CA GLN A 122 46.56 -27.81 -39.96
C GLN A 122 47.47 -27.94 -38.72
N VAL A 123 47.61 -29.17 -38.24
CA VAL A 123 48.72 -29.55 -37.37
C VAL A 123 49.96 -29.59 -38.24
N GLN A 124 50.61 -28.45 -38.43
CA GLN A 124 52.02 -28.40 -38.81
C GLN A 124 52.72 -27.27 -38.05
N THR A 125 53.71 -27.69 -37.28
CA THR A 125 54.87 -26.92 -36.82
C THR A 125 54.64 -25.93 -35.67
N GLU A 126 54.74 -26.49 -34.45
CA GLU A 126 55.77 -26.11 -33.47
C GLU A 126 56.26 -24.65 -33.51
N VAL A 127 55.66 -23.79 -32.68
CA VAL A 127 56.38 -22.65 -32.06
C VAL A 127 55.83 -22.40 -30.64
N VAL A 128 56.63 -22.82 -29.67
CA VAL A 128 56.92 -22.19 -28.37
C VAL A 128 55.97 -21.06 -27.93
N LEU A 129 55.28 -21.29 -26.82
CA LEU A 129 54.51 -20.30 -26.06
C LEU A 129 55.38 -19.10 -25.65
N PRO A 130 54.88 -17.87 -25.86
CA PRO A 130 54.94 -16.84 -24.84
C PRO A 130 53.54 -16.58 -24.25
N PRO A 131 53.44 -16.25 -22.95
CA PRO A 131 52.19 -16.14 -22.22
C PRO A 131 51.39 -14.93 -22.67
N ILE A 132 50.19 -15.14 -23.22
CA ILE A 132 49.31 -14.04 -23.63
C ILE A 132 48.67 -13.43 -22.36
N PRO A 133 48.84 -12.12 -22.13
CA PRO A 133 48.41 -11.44 -20.93
C PRO A 133 46.88 -11.30 -20.92
N ILE A 134 46.21 -11.98 -20.00
CA ILE A 134 44.86 -11.61 -19.59
C ILE A 134 44.98 -10.20 -19.02
N LYS A 135 44.39 -9.21 -19.68
CA LYS A 135 44.27 -7.83 -19.19
C LYS A 135 43.47 -7.85 -17.89
N ARG A 136 44.19 -8.06 -16.77
CA ARG A 136 43.74 -8.00 -15.38
C ARG A 136 43.26 -6.59 -14.98
N ASP A 137 43.52 -5.59 -15.82
CA ASP A 137 43.31 -4.18 -15.49
C ASP A 137 41.83 -3.75 -15.47
N LYS A 138 40.92 -4.51 -16.10
CA LYS A 138 39.49 -4.12 -16.11
C LYS A 138 38.69 -4.65 -14.91
N ALA A 139 39.21 -5.66 -14.21
CA ALA A 139 38.63 -6.11 -12.95
C ALA A 139 39.18 -5.32 -11.75
N LEU A 140 40.42 -4.79 -11.85
CA LEU A 140 41.06 -3.99 -10.81
C LEU A 140 40.72 -2.49 -10.85
N ALA A 141 40.28 -1.94 -11.99
CA ALA A 141 39.92 -0.52 -12.12
C ALA A 141 38.60 -0.13 -11.44
N ALA A 142 37.79 -1.11 -11.00
CA ALA A 142 36.52 -0.89 -10.33
C ALA A 142 36.58 -1.07 -8.79
N LEU A 143 37.75 -1.47 -8.26
CA LEU A 143 37.94 -1.58 -6.82
C LEU A 143 38.46 -0.26 -6.25
N THR A 144 37.77 0.24 -5.23
CA THR A 144 38.27 1.38 -4.45
C THR A 144 39.44 0.93 -3.58
N GLU A 145 40.39 1.83 -3.27
CA GLU A 145 41.58 1.52 -2.45
C GLU A 145 41.23 0.83 -1.12
N THR A 146 40.06 1.16 -0.57
CA THR A 146 39.50 0.56 0.65
C THR A 146 38.99 -0.86 0.46
N GLU A 147 38.56 -1.27 -0.74
CA GLU A 147 38.13 -2.64 -1.04
C GLU A 147 39.33 -3.59 -1.12
N ILE A 148 40.42 -3.13 -1.74
CA ILE A 148 41.68 -3.87 -1.82
C ILE A 148 42.26 -4.07 -0.41
N ALA A 149 42.30 -3.00 0.40
CA ALA A 149 42.79 -3.06 1.78
C ALA A 149 42.00 -4.07 2.65
N VAL A 150 40.69 -4.21 2.44
CA VAL A 150 39.87 -5.19 3.17
C VAL A 150 40.13 -6.62 2.69
N LEU A 151 40.28 -6.83 1.39
CA LEU A 151 40.59 -8.16 0.85
C LEU A 151 41.98 -8.64 1.27
N GLU A 152 42.99 -7.76 1.27
CA GLU A 152 44.34 -8.06 1.78
C GLU A 152 44.31 -8.41 3.28
N MET A 153 43.55 -7.67 4.07
CA MET A 153 43.41 -7.95 5.51
C MET A 153 42.73 -9.29 5.78
N LEU A 154 41.64 -9.60 5.08
CA LEU A 154 40.94 -10.89 5.25
C LEU A 154 41.79 -12.08 4.78
N SER A 155 42.70 -11.85 3.82
CA SER A 155 43.71 -12.83 3.41
C SER A 155 44.78 -13.05 4.49
N LYS A 156 45.27 -11.99 5.14
CA LYS A 156 46.35 -12.06 6.14
C LYS A 156 45.88 -12.50 7.54
N GLU A 157 44.69 -12.10 7.94
CA GLU A 157 44.20 -12.22 9.33
C GLU A 157 43.02 -13.19 9.48
N GLY A 158 42.51 -13.76 8.38
CA GLY A 158 41.45 -14.77 8.38
C GLY A 158 40.03 -14.20 8.62
N PRO A 159 39.05 -15.06 8.96
CA PRO A 159 37.64 -14.70 8.97
C PRO A 159 37.29 -13.71 10.09
N LYS A 160 36.96 -12.47 9.71
CA LYS A 160 36.69 -11.37 10.64
C LYS A 160 35.26 -10.88 10.61
N THR A 161 34.91 -10.15 11.66
CA THR A 161 33.56 -9.60 11.85
C THR A 161 33.49 -8.15 11.37
N ALA A 162 32.34 -7.70 10.86
CA ALA A 162 32.15 -6.30 10.41
C ALA A 162 32.63 -5.18 11.39
N PRO A 163 32.52 -5.32 12.73
CA PRO A 163 33.06 -4.33 13.66
C PRO A 163 34.59 -4.23 13.64
N GLU A 164 35.29 -5.35 13.44
CA GLU A 164 36.76 -5.42 13.40
C GLU A 164 37.28 -4.81 12.09
N ILE A 165 36.58 -5.06 10.98
CA ILE A 165 36.86 -4.45 9.67
C ILE A 165 36.65 -2.92 9.74
N LYS A 166 35.60 -2.46 10.43
CA LYS A 166 35.31 -1.03 10.63
C LYS A 166 36.45 -0.31 11.36
N GLU A 167 36.97 -0.92 12.42
CA GLU A 167 38.03 -0.32 13.25
C GLU A 167 39.32 -0.09 12.45
N ARG A 168 39.61 -0.96 11.48
CA ARG A 168 40.84 -0.88 10.68
C ARG A 168 40.76 0.05 9.48
N VAL A 169 39.60 0.14 8.83
CA VAL A 169 39.41 1.00 7.63
C VAL A 169 38.93 2.41 8.03
N HIS A 170 38.72 2.70 9.31
CA HIS A 170 38.26 3.99 9.84
C HIS A 170 37.03 4.57 9.14
N LEU A 171 36.15 3.71 8.65
CA LEU A 171 34.92 4.07 7.94
C LEU A 171 33.71 4.08 8.88
N SER A 172 32.65 4.80 8.48
CA SER A 172 31.36 4.72 9.16
C SER A 172 30.79 3.29 9.07
N ARG A 173 30.06 2.86 10.11
CA ARG A 173 29.39 1.55 10.20
C ARG A 173 28.53 1.27 8.96
N GLU A 174 27.90 2.30 8.40
CA GLU A 174 27.08 2.19 7.20
C GLU A 174 27.94 1.94 5.94
N HIS A 175 29.06 2.64 5.82
CA HIS A 175 29.93 2.51 4.65
C HIS A 175 30.61 1.14 4.63
N THR A 176 31.05 0.63 5.79
CA THR A 176 31.58 -0.75 5.91
C THR A 176 30.51 -1.77 5.56
N ALA A 177 29.26 -1.59 5.98
CA ALA A 177 28.17 -2.51 5.63
C ALA A 177 27.88 -2.51 4.12
N ARG A 178 27.90 -1.34 3.46
CA ARG A 178 27.76 -1.22 2.00
C ARG A 178 28.92 -1.90 1.27
N LEU A 179 30.15 -1.72 1.76
CA LEU A 179 31.36 -2.35 1.22
C LEU A 179 31.29 -3.87 1.30
N MET A 180 30.92 -4.40 2.47
CA MET A 180 30.78 -5.84 2.70
C MET A 180 29.65 -6.44 1.85
N LYS A 181 28.56 -5.70 1.64
CA LYS A 181 27.48 -6.12 0.75
C LYS A 181 27.95 -6.18 -0.71
N LYS A 182 28.66 -5.15 -1.19
CA LYS A 182 29.21 -5.10 -2.55
C LYS A 182 30.21 -6.23 -2.80
N LEU A 183 31.17 -6.43 -1.91
CA LEU A 183 32.18 -7.50 -2.02
C LEU A 183 31.57 -8.91 -1.96
N TYR A 184 30.44 -9.07 -1.27
CA TYR A 184 29.67 -10.31 -1.26
C TYR A 184 28.90 -10.52 -2.58
N GLU A 185 28.26 -9.47 -3.11
CA GLU A 185 27.53 -9.52 -4.39
C GLU A 185 28.47 -9.76 -5.58
N ASP A 186 29.65 -9.16 -5.55
CA ASP A 186 30.70 -9.34 -6.55
C ASP A 186 31.42 -10.71 -6.41
N GLY A 187 31.11 -11.48 -5.37
CA GLY A 187 31.62 -12.84 -5.17
C GLY A 187 33.04 -12.94 -4.62
N TYR A 188 33.58 -11.86 -4.06
CA TYR A 188 34.90 -11.83 -3.42
C TYR A 188 34.88 -12.39 -1.98
N LEU A 189 33.76 -12.23 -1.28
CA LEU A 189 33.59 -12.66 0.12
C LEU A 189 32.46 -13.67 0.30
N GLU A 190 32.64 -14.58 1.23
CA GLU A 190 31.60 -15.46 1.76
C GLU A 190 31.17 -14.98 3.16
N ARG A 191 29.86 -15.05 3.44
CA ARG A 191 29.30 -14.68 4.75
C ARG A 191 28.83 -15.93 5.48
N GLU A 192 29.35 -16.15 6.67
CA GLU A 192 28.85 -17.20 7.56
C GLU A 192 27.63 -16.68 8.32
N ALA A 193 26.44 -16.96 7.79
CA ALA A 193 25.16 -16.57 8.40
C ALA A 193 24.80 -17.36 9.67
N GLY A 194 25.68 -18.26 10.13
CA GLY A 194 25.45 -19.15 11.27
C GLY A 194 25.58 -18.49 12.64
N ARG A 195 26.13 -17.27 12.74
CA ARG A 195 26.29 -16.56 14.02
C ARG A 195 26.19 -15.04 13.82
N ILE A 196 25.47 -14.37 14.72
CA ILE A 196 25.44 -12.91 14.80
C ILE A 196 26.45 -12.49 15.88
N PRO A 197 27.38 -11.56 15.60
CA PRO A 197 27.59 -10.85 14.34
C PRO A 197 28.24 -11.72 13.24
N PHE A 198 27.90 -11.45 11.97
CA PHE A 198 28.35 -12.22 10.81
C PHE A 198 29.88 -12.20 10.66
N ARG A 199 30.46 -13.35 10.32
CA ARG A 199 31.86 -13.49 9.90
C ARG A 199 31.96 -13.47 8.38
N TYR A 200 32.97 -12.76 7.89
CA TYR A 200 33.30 -12.65 6.48
C TYR A 200 34.62 -13.39 6.24
N SER A 201 34.61 -14.28 5.26
CA SER A 201 35.77 -15.07 4.83
C SER A 201 36.05 -14.78 3.37
N ILE A 202 37.32 -14.74 2.96
CA ILE A 202 37.66 -14.60 1.55
C ILE A 202 37.35 -15.91 0.80
N LYS A 203 36.81 -15.81 -0.41
CA LYS A 203 36.55 -17.00 -1.23
C LYS A 203 37.87 -17.63 -1.66
N LYS A 204 37.97 -18.96 -1.61
CA LYS A 204 39.20 -19.73 -1.93
C LYS A 204 39.77 -19.45 -3.34
N GLU A 205 38.89 -19.12 -4.30
CA GLU A 205 39.27 -18.72 -5.67
C GLU A 205 39.99 -17.35 -5.72
N MET A 206 39.66 -16.44 -4.80
CA MET A 206 40.28 -15.11 -4.70
C MET A 206 41.55 -15.12 -3.87
N GLU A 207 41.62 -15.98 -2.87
CA GLU A 207 42.86 -16.26 -2.11
C GLU A 207 43.99 -16.68 -3.07
N ALA A 208 43.69 -17.57 -4.03
CA ALA A 208 44.65 -17.98 -5.07
C ALA A 208 45.06 -16.86 -6.04
N LEU A 209 44.18 -15.88 -6.27
CA LEU A 209 44.47 -14.73 -7.14
C LEU A 209 45.34 -13.68 -6.42
N LEU A 210 45.13 -13.46 -5.12
CA LEU A 210 45.92 -12.54 -4.30
C LEU A 210 47.28 -13.15 -3.92
N GLN A 211 47.36 -14.45 -3.65
CA GLN A 211 48.64 -15.14 -3.39
C GLN A 211 49.57 -15.15 -4.62
N LYS A 212 49.01 -14.95 -5.82
CA LYS A 212 49.78 -14.75 -7.06
C LYS A 212 50.17 -13.27 -7.30
N VAL A 213 49.65 -12.34 -6.50
CA VAL A 213 50.05 -10.93 -6.50
C VAL A 213 51.16 -10.69 -5.46
N GLU A 214 51.20 -11.44 -4.36
CA GLU A 214 52.36 -11.49 -3.44
C GLU A 214 53.38 -12.57 -3.87
N GLY A 215 54.17 -12.25 -4.91
CA GLY A 215 55.45 -12.89 -5.22
C GLY A 215 55.84 -12.79 -6.70
N PRO A 216 56.93 -12.09 -7.12
CA PRO A 216 58.06 -11.58 -6.34
C PRO A 216 58.29 -10.06 -6.47
N ALA A 217 58.33 -9.34 -5.34
CA ALA A 217 59.15 -8.13 -5.24
C ALA A 217 60.38 -8.50 -4.41
N ALA A 218 61.53 -8.47 -5.08
CA ALA A 218 62.85 -8.70 -4.53
C ALA A 218 63.12 -7.83 -3.29
N THR A 219 63.71 -8.38 -2.23
CA THR A 219 65.15 -8.29 -1.92
C THR A 219 65.47 -9.26 -0.78
#